data_AF-A0A925NWL3-F1
#
_entry.id   AF-A0A925NWL3-F1
#
_cell.length_a   1.000
_cell.length_b   1.000
_cell.length_c   1.000
_cell.angle_alpha   90.00
_cell.angle_beta   90.00
_cell.angle_gamma   90.00
#
_symmetry.space_group_name_H-M   'P 1'
#
loop_
_entity.id
_entity.type
_entity.pdbx_description
1 polymer ?
#
loop_
_entity_poly.entity_id
_entity_poly.type
_entity_poly.pdbx_seq_one_letter_code
_entity_poly.pdbx_strand_id
1 'polypeptide(L)' 'MLTKDKINRTIENLPDSFTIDQLIEQLIFVEKVEEGLHQSEIGMVVSNEDVKSMIDKWSK' A
#
# COMPACT_ATOMS: atom_id res chain seq x y z
N MET A 1 11.10 -3.32 -3.57
CA MET A 1 12.36 -2.54 -3.57
C MET A 1 12.16 -1.28 -4.39
N LEU A 2 12.40 -0.10 -3.80
CA LEU A 2 12.12 1.19 -4.44
C LEU A 2 13.11 1.47 -5.59
N THR A 3 12.58 1.78 -6.78
CA THR A 3 13.38 2.11 -7.97
C THR A 3 13.12 3.53 -8.42
N LYS A 4 14.10 4.13 -9.10
CA LYS A 4 13.97 5.48 -9.66
C LYS A 4 12.78 5.60 -10.62
N ASP A 5 12.54 4.57 -11.44
CA ASP A 5 11.41 4.51 -12.36
C ASP A 5 10.06 4.54 -11.61
N LYS A 6 9.92 3.77 -10.51
CA LYS A 6 8.71 3.81 -9.68
C LYS A 6 8.50 5.15 -9.01
N ILE A 7 9.56 5.79 -8.52
CA ILE A 7 9.47 7.14 -7.95
C ILE A 7 8.96 8.12 -9.01
N ASN A 8 9.50 8.07 -10.23
CA ASN A 8 9.06 8.95 -11.31
C ASN A 8 7.57 8.75 -11.63
N ARG A 9 7.11 7.51 -11.81
CA ARG A 9 5.69 7.21 -12.04
C ARG A 9 4.79 7.64 -10.89
N THR A 10 5.29 7.55 -9.66
CA THR A 10 4.54 8.00 -8.47
C THR A 10 4.36 9.51 -8.50
N ILE A 11 5.42 10.25 -8.84
CA ILE A 11 5.41 11.71 -8.94
C ILE A 11 4.55 12.19 -10.12
N GLU A 12 4.52 11.48 -11.25
CA GLU A 12 3.66 11.79 -12.40
C GLU A 12 2.15 11.82 -12.05
N ASN A 13 1.75 11.09 -11.01
CA ASN A 13 0.36 11.04 -10.55
C ASN A 13 0.04 12.05 -9.44
N LEU A 14 1.03 12.80 -8.96
CA LEU A 14 0.82 13.85 -7.96
C LEU A 14 0.41 15.17 -8.63
N PRO A 15 -0.34 16.04 -7.93
CA PRO A 15 -0.69 17.36 -8.43
C PRO A 15 0.55 18.24 -8.68
N ASP A 16 0.40 19.32 -9.45
CA ASP A 16 1.50 20.26 -9.76
C ASP A 16 2.18 20.86 -8.51
N SER A 17 1.47 20.89 -7.37
CA SER A 17 2.03 21.23 -6.07
C SER A 17 1.56 20.24 -5.01
N PHE A 18 2.50 19.75 -4.21
CA PHE A 18 2.27 18.82 -3.11
C PHE A 18 3.29 19.10 -2.01
N THR A 19 2.98 18.67 -0.79
CA THR A 19 3.92 18.72 0.34
C THR A 19 4.85 17.51 0.35
N ILE A 20 5.97 17.63 1.03
CA ILE A 20 6.88 16.49 1.23
C ILE A 20 6.17 15.32 1.93
N ASP A 21 5.28 15.60 2.87
CA ASP A 21 4.51 14.58 3.58
C ASP A 21 3.62 13.77 2.63
N GLN A 22 2.96 14.44 1.68
CA GLN A 22 2.13 13.76 0.66
C GLN A 22 2.97 12.86 -0.25
N LEU A 23 4.18 13.29 -0.63
CA LEU A 23 5.09 12.45 -1.39
C LEU A 23 5.50 11.20 -0.59
N ILE A 24 5.85 11.37 0.69
CA ILE A 24 6.24 10.25 1.56
C ILE A 24 5.09 9.27 1.73
N GLU A 25 3.88 9.75 2.02
CA GLU A 25 2.68 8.91 2.14
C GLU A 25 2.42 8.11 0.87
N GLN A 26 2.52 8.75 -0.30
CA GLN A 26 2.30 8.10 -1.57
C GLN A 26 3.36 7.01 -1.84
N LEU A 27 4.63 7.25 -1.52
CA LEU A 27 5.69 6.26 -1.66
C LEU A 27 5.48 5.07 -0.72
N ILE A 28 5.08 5.31 0.53
CA ILE A 28 4.75 4.25 1.50
C ILE A 28 3.56 3.43 0.99
N PHE A 29 2.53 4.07 0.42
CA PHE A 29 1.39 3.40 -0.14
C PHE A 29 1.78 2.46 -1.29
N VAL A 30 2.59 2.94 -2.23
CA VAL A 30 3.10 2.12 -3.36
C VAL A 30 3.86 0.90 -2.84
N GLU A 31 4.75 1.08 -1.87
CA GLU A 31 5.50 -0.03 -1.26
C GLU A 31 4.57 -1.07 -0.63
N LYS A 32 3.55 -0.64 0.14
CA LYS A 32 2.58 -1.54 0.76
C LYS A 32 1.75 -2.33 -0.26
N VAL A 33 1.36 -1.69 -1.37
CA VAL A 33 0.61 -2.38 -2.44
C VAL A 33 1.46 -3.48 -3.07
N GLU A 34 2.72 -3.19 -3.38
CA GLU A 34 3.63 -4.18 -3.96
C GLU A 34 3.90 -5.35 -3.02
N GLU A 35 4.13 -5.05 -1.74
CA GLU A 35 4.28 -6.08 -0.73
C GLU A 35 3.02 -6.94 -0.62
N GLY A 36 1.82 -6.33 -0.63
CA GLY A 36 0.56 -7.05 -0.63
C GLY A 36 0.34 -7.94 -1.87
N LEU A 37 0.78 -7.48 -3.05
CA LEU A 37 0.76 -8.29 -4.27
C LEU A 37 1.69 -9.50 -4.15
N HIS A 38 2.91 -9.29 -3.68
CA HIS A 38 3.86 -10.38 -3.45
C HIS A 38 3.35 -11.38 -2.40
N GLN A 39 2.76 -10.89 -1.30
CA GLN A 39 2.12 -11.73 -0.28
C GLN A 39 0.99 -12.58 -0.87
N SER A 40 0.17 -12.00 -1.74
CA SER A 40 -0.88 -12.73 -2.47
C SER A 40 -0.30 -13.85 -3.34
N GLU A 41 0.77 -13.56 -4.10
CA GLU A 41 1.43 -14.54 -4.97
C GLU A 41 2.00 -15.73 -4.19
N ILE A 42 2.59 -15.50 -3.02
CA ILE A 42 3.15 -16.57 -2.17
C ILE A 42 2.13 -17.22 -1.24
N GLY A 43 0.84 -16.85 -1.35
CA GLY A 43 -0.23 -17.40 -0.53
C GLY A 43 -0.22 -16.94 0.93
N MET A 44 0.50 -15.86 1.25
CA MET A 44 0.47 -15.20 2.56
C MET A 44 -0.80 -14.33 2.67
N VAL A 45 -1.95 -15.00 2.68
CA VAL A 45 -3.28 -14.38 2.72
C VAL A 45 -4.04 -14.84 3.96
N VAL A 46 -4.97 -14.01 4.41
CA VAL A 46 -5.93 -14.35 5.47
C VAL A 46 -7.27 -14.71 4.85
N SER A 47 -7.97 -15.68 5.45
CA SER A 47 -9.29 -16.09 4.96
C SER A 47 -10.34 -15.02 5.23
N ASN A 48 -11.41 -15.01 4.43
CA ASN A 48 -12.53 -14.09 4.66
C ASN A 48 -13.18 -14.28 6.03
N GLU A 49 -13.17 -15.50 6.57
CA GLU A 49 -13.71 -15.80 7.90
C GLU A 49 -12.86 -15.15 9.00
N ASP A 50 -11.53 -15.23 8.88
CA ASP A 50 -10.60 -14.60 9.82
C ASP A 50 -10.71 -13.08 9.77
N VAL A 51 -10.80 -12.51 8.56
CA VAL A 51 -10.98 -11.06 8.37
C VAL A 51 -12.27 -10.59 9.04
N LYS A 52 -13.38 -11.32 8.89
CA LYS A 52 -14.64 -11.00 9.55
C LYS A 52 -14.49 -10.98 11.08
N SER A 53 -13.81 -11.97 11.64
CA SER A 53 -13.54 -12.03 13.09
C SER A 53 -12.67 -10.85 13.59
N MET A 54 -11.70 -10.40 12.78
CA MET A 54 -10.88 -9.23 13.10
C MET A 54 -11.71 -7.95 13.13
N ILE A 55 -12.56 -7.74 12.12
CA ILE A 55 -13.43 -6.56 12.02
C ILE A 55 -14.41 -6.49 13.21
N ASP A 56 -15.03 -7.62 13.55
CA ASP A 56 -15.96 -7.71 14.69
C ASP A 56 -15.30 -7.36 16.04
N LYS A 57 -13.98 -7.55 16.17
CA LYS A 57 -13.21 -7.16 17.36
C LYS A 57 -12.88 -5.67 17.37
N TRP A 58 -12.66 -5.05 16.22
CA TRP A 58 -12.35 -3.62 16.10
C TRP A 58 -13.57 -2.71 16.21
N SER A 59 -14.75 -3.21 15.87
CA SER A 59 -16.00 -2.45 15.98
C SER A 59 -16.62 -2.48 17.39
N LYS A 60 -15.92 -3.04 18.39
CA LYS A 60 -16.28 -2.98 19.81
C LYS A 60 -15.54 -1.86 20.50
#